data_AF-A0A6P7GKQ7-F1
#
_entry.id   AF-A0A6P7GKQ7-F1
#
_cell.length_a   1.000
_cell.length_b   1.000
_cell.length_c   1.000
_cell.angle_alpha   90.00
_cell.angle_beta   90.00
_cell.angle_gamma   90.00
#
_symmetry.space_group_name_H-M   'P 1'
#
loop_
_entity.id
_entity.type
_entity.pdbx_description
1 polymer ?
#
loop_
_entity_poly.entity_id
_entity_poly.type
_entity_poly.pdbx_seq_one_letter_code
_entity_poly.pdbx_strand_id
1 'polypeptide(L)'
;MQSKQTLNDFPKISLNLRNLALTAVKALHVVAYGDKGLPRQTRKNLRNFTNFAWNKESGEYSTKIDDVKNKLSMPDLVAVCNVLDLNYAGSEDDLIERICSFLNDFNFEDENDDEDEDASDDDGDKDVYHKKNGKEVYRRRWL
;
A
#
# COMPACT_ATOMS: atom_id res chain seq x y z
N MET A 1 -2.09 -4.79 -14.63
CA MET A 1 -2.75 -3.96 -13.61
C MET A 1 -2.36 -4.54 -12.27
N GLN A 2 -1.29 -4.04 -11.65
CA GLN A 2 -0.84 -4.52 -10.34
C GLN A 2 -1.93 -4.17 -9.31
N SER A 3 -2.42 -5.18 -8.61
CA SER A 3 -3.47 -5.02 -7.60
C SER A 3 -2.80 -4.54 -6.33
N LYS A 4 -2.94 -3.26 -6.00
CA LYS A 4 -2.47 -2.69 -4.74
C LYS A 4 -3.13 -3.47 -3.59
N GLN A 5 -2.36 -4.22 -2.81
CA GLN A 5 -2.92 -5.01 -1.71
C GLN A 5 -3.43 -4.07 -0.62
N THR A 6 -4.64 -4.31 -0.14
CA THR A 6 -5.31 -3.48 0.86
C THR A 6 -5.64 -4.29 2.10
N LEU A 7 -5.90 -3.61 3.22
CA LEU A 7 -6.37 -4.28 4.45
C LEU A 7 -7.67 -5.08 4.23
N ASN A 8 -8.47 -4.75 3.21
CA ASN A 8 -9.68 -5.48 2.89
C ASN A 8 -9.42 -6.84 2.24
N ASP A 9 -8.22 -7.07 1.69
CA ASP A 9 -7.86 -8.35 1.06
C ASP A 9 -7.58 -9.44 2.10
N PHE A 10 -7.32 -9.06 3.35
CA PHE A 10 -7.22 -9.99 4.48
C PHE A 10 -8.63 -10.27 5.04
N PRO A 11 -9.18 -11.50 4.90
CA PRO A 11 -10.56 -11.79 5.28
C PRO A 11 -10.83 -11.53 6.76
N LYS A 12 -9.84 -11.83 7.61
CA LYS A 12 -9.90 -11.65 9.05
C LYS A 12 -9.91 -10.17 9.44
N ILE A 13 -9.00 -9.37 8.88
CA ILE A 13 -8.95 -7.92 9.12
C ILE A 13 -10.20 -7.24 8.57
N SER A 14 -10.67 -7.63 7.37
CA SER A 14 -11.92 -7.09 6.79
C SER A 14 -13.14 -7.38 7.66
N LEU A 15 -13.23 -8.58 8.24
CA LEU A 15 -14.27 -8.96 9.18
C LEU A 15 -14.16 -8.15 10.50
N ASN A 16 -12.95 -8.02 11.04
CA ASN A 16 -12.68 -7.23 12.23
C ASN A 16 -13.04 -5.76 12.05
N LEU A 17 -12.67 -5.15 10.91
CA LEU A 17 -13.06 -3.80 10.51
C LEU A 17 -14.58 -3.61 10.36
N ARG A 18 -15.37 -4.70 10.21
CA ARG A 18 -16.84 -4.68 10.17
C ARG A 18 -17.44 -4.87 11.56
N ASN A 19 -16.90 -5.77 12.36
CA ASN A 19 -17.54 -6.22 13.60
C ASN A 19 -17.03 -5.52 14.85
N LEU A 20 -15.78 -5.04 14.87
CA LEU A 20 -15.20 -4.41 16.05
C LEU A 20 -15.78 -3.01 16.31
N ALA A 21 -15.60 -2.59 17.57
CA ALA A 21 -16.08 -1.32 18.08
C ALA A 21 -15.52 -0.14 17.27
N LEU A 22 -16.33 0.92 17.13
CA LEU A 22 -15.92 2.13 16.43
C LEU A 22 -14.69 2.79 17.07
N THR A 23 -14.49 2.61 18.38
CA THR A 23 -13.30 3.08 19.10
C THR A 23 -12.03 2.42 18.57
N ALA A 24 -12.01 1.09 18.42
CA ALA A 24 -10.89 0.33 17.86
C ALA A 24 -10.59 0.73 16.41
N VAL A 25 -11.64 0.89 15.60
CA VAL A 25 -11.51 1.33 14.21
C VAL A 25 -10.97 2.77 14.12
N LYS A 26 -11.38 3.67 15.02
CA LYS A 26 -10.85 5.02 15.10
C LYS A 26 -9.40 5.05 15.55
N ALA A 27 -9.02 4.21 16.51
CA ALA A 27 -7.63 4.08 16.94
C ALA A 27 -6.74 3.63 15.77
N LEU A 28 -7.17 2.61 15.00
CA LEU A 28 -6.44 2.19 13.81
C LEU A 28 -6.37 3.31 12.76
N HIS A 29 -7.42 4.12 12.60
CA HIS A 29 -7.39 5.27 11.68
C HIS A 29 -6.41 6.36 12.12
N VAL A 30 -6.22 6.58 13.43
CA VAL A 30 -5.18 7.47 13.95
C VAL A 30 -3.80 6.94 13.57
N VAL A 31 -3.57 5.63 13.68
CA VAL A 31 -2.32 5.05 13.21
C VAL A 31 -2.20 5.23 11.70
N ALA A 32 -3.19 4.80 10.91
CA ALA A 32 -3.18 4.82 9.45
C ALA A 32 -3.08 6.23 8.82
N TYR A 33 -3.69 7.25 9.42
CA TYR A 33 -3.84 8.57 8.79
C TYR A 33 -3.45 9.74 9.70
N GLY A 34 -3.05 9.50 10.95
CA GLY A 34 -2.68 10.54 11.91
C GLY A 34 -3.85 11.24 12.60
N ASP A 35 -5.10 10.94 12.21
CA ASP A 35 -6.33 11.53 12.72
C ASP A 35 -7.41 10.45 12.96
N LYS A 36 -8.38 10.69 13.84
CA LYS A 36 -9.51 9.80 14.16
C LYS A 36 -10.49 9.68 12.98
N GLY A 37 -10.46 10.63 12.05
CA GLY A 37 -11.30 10.66 10.84
C GLY A 37 -12.79 10.80 11.14
N LEU A 38 -13.60 11.04 10.09
CA LEU A 38 -15.06 11.05 10.24
C LEU A 38 -15.60 9.63 10.39
N PRO A 39 -16.49 9.33 11.36
CA PRO A 39 -17.02 7.98 11.62
C PRO A 39 -17.54 7.23 10.39
N ARG A 40 -18.15 7.96 9.43
CA ARG A 40 -18.71 7.39 8.20
C ARG A 40 -17.66 7.01 7.15
N GLN A 41 -16.48 7.63 7.20
CA GLN A 41 -15.38 7.40 6.27
C GLN A 41 -14.30 6.50 6.85
N THR A 42 -14.17 6.42 8.20
CA THR A 42 -13.12 5.64 8.89
C THR A 42 -13.02 4.21 8.35
N ARG A 43 -14.16 3.50 8.26
CA ARG A 43 -14.20 2.10 7.78
C ARG A 43 -13.96 1.97 6.27
N LYS A 44 -14.38 2.95 5.48
CA LYS A 44 -14.16 2.93 4.03
C LYS A 44 -12.70 3.18 3.69
N ASN A 45 -12.11 4.19 4.33
CA ASN A 45 -10.71 4.56 4.17
C ASN A 45 -9.80 3.39 4.58
N LEU A 46 -10.03 2.81 5.76
CA LEU A 46 -9.23 1.67 6.23
C LEU A 46 -9.30 0.45 5.33
N ARG A 47 -10.45 0.18 4.68
CA ARG A 47 -10.54 -0.91 3.71
C ARG A 47 -9.72 -0.67 2.44
N ASN A 48 -9.49 0.59 2.09
CA ASN A 48 -8.69 0.99 0.94
C ASN A 48 -7.25 1.38 1.34
N PHE A 49 -6.87 1.18 2.60
CA PHE A 49 -5.51 1.43 3.08
C PHE A 49 -4.58 0.38 2.51
N THR A 50 -3.43 0.82 1.98
CA THR A 50 -2.50 -0.01 1.18
C THR A 50 -1.18 -0.25 1.89
N ASN A 51 -0.45 0.81 2.23
CA ASN A 51 0.73 0.79 3.09
C ASN A 51 1.20 2.22 3.28
N PHE A 52 2.19 2.38 4.15
CA PHE A 52 2.89 3.65 4.29
C PHE A 52 4.10 3.80 3.35
N ALA A 53 4.73 2.68 2.95
CA ALA A 53 5.96 2.66 2.16
C ALA A 53 7.08 3.58 2.73
N TRP A 54 7.17 3.68 4.07
CA TRP A 54 8.24 4.42 4.73
C TRP A 54 9.48 3.54 4.89
N ASN A 55 10.65 4.15 4.74
CA ASN A 55 11.89 3.51 5.16
C ASN A 55 11.94 3.50 6.71
N LYS A 56 12.19 2.34 7.31
CA LYS A 56 12.28 2.18 8.78
C LYS A 56 13.41 2.99 9.40
N GLU A 57 14.44 3.32 8.62
CA GLU A 57 15.55 4.18 9.03
C GLU A 57 15.23 5.68 8.83
N SER A 58 14.09 6.02 8.22
CA SER A 58 13.71 7.42 8.02
C SER A 58 13.21 8.06 9.31
N GLY A 59 13.47 9.36 9.44
CA GLY A 59 12.90 10.17 10.52
C GLY A 59 11.37 10.22 10.49
N GLU A 60 10.73 9.94 9.34
CA GLU A 60 9.26 9.90 9.22
C GLU A 60 8.69 8.70 9.96
N TYR A 61 9.33 7.53 9.85
CA TYR A 61 8.92 6.34 10.58
C TYR A 61 9.09 6.54 12.09
N SER A 62 10.22 7.08 12.53
CA SER A 62 10.45 7.41 13.95
C SER A 62 9.42 8.41 14.48
N THR A 63 9.17 9.50 13.74
CA THR A 63 8.16 10.51 14.12
C THR A 63 6.79 9.88 14.24
N LYS A 64 6.47 8.91 13.37
CA LYS A 64 5.19 8.20 13.43
C LYS A 64 5.04 7.35 14.69
N ILE A 65 6.08 6.62 15.08
CA ILE A 65 6.09 5.81 16.30
C ILE A 65 5.80 6.71 17.51
N ASP A 66 6.50 7.86 17.60
CA ASP A 66 6.28 8.84 18.66
C ASP A 66 4.87 9.45 18.62
N ASP A 67 4.35 9.75 17.44
CA ASP A 67 2.99 10.24 17.25
C ASP A 67 1.95 9.25 17.75
N VAL A 68 2.12 7.97 17.45
CA VAL A 68 1.22 6.89 17.90
C VAL A 68 1.31 6.74 19.41
N LYS A 69 2.53 6.74 19.97
CA LYS A 69 2.79 6.67 21.41
C LYS A 69 2.13 7.82 22.19
N ASN A 70 2.11 9.02 21.60
CA ASN A 70 1.51 10.20 22.24
C ASN A 70 -0.02 10.27 22.05
N LYS A 71 -0.57 9.66 20.99
CA LYS A 71 -2.00 9.77 20.63
C LYS A 71 -2.83 8.59 21.12
N LEU A 72 -2.23 7.40 21.28
CA LEU A 72 -2.90 6.18 21.70
C LEU A 72 -2.43 5.75 23.08
N SER A 73 -3.34 5.11 23.81
CA SER A 73 -3.05 4.48 25.08
C SER A 73 -2.94 2.97 24.92
N MET A 74 -2.33 2.27 25.89
CA MET A 74 -2.27 0.80 25.92
C MET A 74 -3.58 0.07 25.53
N PRO A 75 -4.78 0.42 26.05
CA PRO A 75 -6.02 -0.23 25.62
C PRO A 75 -6.37 0.05 24.15
N ASP A 76 -6.01 1.22 23.61
CA ASP A 76 -6.19 1.52 22.19
C ASP A 76 -5.24 0.68 21.33
N LEU A 77 -3.99 0.51 21.76
CA LEU A 77 -3.01 -0.33 21.06
C LEU A 77 -3.45 -1.79 21.02
N VAL A 78 -3.92 -2.34 22.13
CA VAL A 78 -4.50 -3.69 22.19
C VAL A 78 -5.72 -3.80 21.26
N ALA A 79 -6.57 -2.77 21.22
CA ALA A 79 -7.71 -2.75 20.31
C ALA A 79 -7.26 -2.73 18.84
N VAL A 80 -6.19 -2.00 18.50
CA VAL A 80 -5.61 -1.99 17.15
C VAL A 80 -5.00 -3.35 16.80
N CYS A 81 -4.27 -3.99 17.71
CA CYS A 81 -3.78 -5.35 17.53
C CYS A 81 -4.92 -6.33 17.25
N ASN A 82 -6.04 -6.23 17.99
CA ASN A 82 -7.22 -7.05 17.74
C ASN A 82 -7.85 -6.79 16.36
N VAL A 83 -7.83 -5.54 15.86
CA VAL A 83 -8.32 -5.24 14.50
C VAL A 83 -7.44 -5.90 13.45
N LEU A 84 -6.12 -5.76 13.59
CA LEU A 84 -5.12 -6.27 12.65
C LEU A 84 -4.83 -7.77 12.82
N ASP A 85 -5.45 -8.44 13.79
CA ASP A 85 -5.19 -9.84 14.14
C ASP A 85 -3.73 -10.11 14.55
N LEU A 86 -3.14 -9.17 15.29
CA LEU A 86 -1.77 -9.22 15.78
C LEU A 86 -1.70 -9.63 17.26
N ASN A 87 -0.58 -10.21 17.65
CA ASN A 87 -0.32 -10.53 19.05
C ASN A 87 -0.11 -9.24 19.86
N TYR A 88 -0.84 -9.12 20.97
CA TYR A 88 -0.77 -8.00 21.92
C TYR A 88 0.15 -8.28 23.13
N ALA A 89 1.05 -9.26 23.03
CA ALA A 89 2.07 -9.48 24.04
C ALA A 89 3.24 -8.49 23.91
N GLY A 90 3.73 -8.02 25.07
CA GLY A 90 4.88 -7.12 25.16
C GLY A 90 4.57 -5.84 25.93
N SER A 91 5.50 -4.90 25.86
CA SER A 91 5.36 -3.53 26.32
C SER A 91 4.59 -2.67 25.31
N GLU A 92 4.22 -1.45 25.71
CA GLU A 92 3.57 -0.47 24.84
C GLU A 92 4.38 -0.21 23.55
N ASP A 93 5.70 -0.06 23.68
CA ASP A 93 6.60 0.19 22.56
C ASP A 93 6.64 -1.00 21.58
N ASP A 94 6.68 -2.24 22.11
CA ASP A 94 6.64 -3.45 21.28
C ASP A 94 5.36 -3.55 20.44
N LEU A 95 4.22 -3.11 21.00
CA LEU A 95 2.95 -3.10 20.29
C LEU A 95 2.95 -2.05 19.18
N ILE A 96 3.44 -0.85 19.46
CA ILE A 96 3.50 0.24 18.48
C ILE A 96 4.40 -0.15 17.31
N GLU A 97 5.60 -0.66 17.59
CA GLU A 97 6.53 -1.11 16.56
C GLU A 97 5.92 -2.22 15.70
N ARG A 98 5.26 -3.20 16.33
CA ARG A 98 4.60 -4.29 15.61
C ARG A 98 3.46 -3.81 14.71
N ILE A 99 2.62 -2.89 15.20
CA ILE A 99 1.53 -2.29 14.41
C ILE A 99 2.11 -1.49 13.24
N CYS A 100 3.08 -0.62 13.50
CA CYS A 100 3.66 0.26 12.49
C CYS A 100 4.46 -0.52 11.44
N SER A 101 5.26 -1.52 11.85
CA SER A 101 5.96 -2.41 10.92
C SER A 101 4.97 -3.21 10.07
N PHE A 102 3.90 -3.74 10.67
CA PHE A 102 2.88 -4.45 9.90
C PHE A 102 2.25 -3.54 8.84
N LEU A 103 1.81 -2.33 9.22
CA LEU A 103 1.18 -1.38 8.29
C LEU A 103 2.14 -0.82 7.23
N ASN A 104 3.45 -0.93 7.45
CA ASN A 104 4.47 -0.54 6.50
C ASN A 104 4.74 -1.64 5.46
N ASP A 105 4.84 -2.89 5.93
CA ASP A 105 5.39 -4.01 5.13
C ASP A 105 4.32 -4.96 4.56
N PHE A 106 3.05 -4.87 4.98
CA PHE A 106 2.01 -5.83 4.54
C PHE A 106 1.66 -5.75 3.04
N ASN A 107 2.10 -4.70 2.37
CA ASN A 107 2.06 -4.61 0.92
C ASN A 107 3.35 -5.25 0.41
N PHE A 108 3.27 -6.52 0.05
CA PHE A 108 4.33 -7.19 -0.70
C PHE A 108 4.35 -6.57 -2.10
N GLU A 109 5.05 -5.45 -2.26
CA GLU A 109 5.44 -5.03 -3.60
C GLU A 109 6.40 -6.09 -4.11
N ASP A 110 5.97 -6.81 -5.14
CA ASP A 110 6.81 -7.67 -5.96
C ASP A 110 7.90 -6.77 -6.54
N GLU A 111 9.12 -6.88 -6.02
CA GLU A 111 10.33 -6.25 -6.56
C GLU A 111 10.38 -6.55 -8.07
N ASN A 112 9.84 -5.66 -8.89
CA ASN A 112 10.30 -5.53 -10.26
C ASN A 112 11.46 -4.56 -10.15
N ASP A 113 12.63 -5.11 -9.82
CA ASP A 113 13.91 -4.55 -10.24
C ASP A 113 13.86 -4.50 -11.77
N ASP A 114 13.31 -3.41 -12.31
CA ASP A 114 13.58 -3.01 -13.69
C ASP A 114 15.04 -2.47 -13.71
N GLU A 115 16.01 -3.36 -13.48
CA GLU A 115 17.37 -3.21 -13.99
C GLU A 115 17.31 -3.36 -15.51
N ASP A 116 16.90 -2.31 -16.21
CA ASP A 116 17.26 -2.18 -17.62
C ASP A 116 18.47 -1.24 -17.73
N GLU A 117 19.58 -1.91 -18.02
CA GLU A 117 20.94 -1.41 -18.19
C GLU A 117 21.04 -0.24 -19.17
N ASP A 118 21.96 0.64 -18.82
CA ASP A 118 22.50 1.75 -19.60
C ASP A 118 22.98 1.32 -21.00
N ALA A 119 22.54 2.01 -22.05
CA ALA A 119 23.25 2.05 -23.32
C ALA A 119 23.14 3.47 -23.91
N SER A 120 24.15 4.25 -23.57
CA SER A 120 24.53 5.55 -24.12
C SER A 120 24.75 5.54 -25.66
N ASP A 121 24.52 6.73 -26.23
CA ASP A 121 25.11 7.32 -27.45
C ASP A 121 24.72 6.77 -28.84
N ASP A 122 24.18 7.63 -29.71
CA ASP A 122 24.99 8.31 -30.74
C ASP A 122 24.08 9.05 -31.75
N ASP A 123 24.63 10.16 -32.27
CA ASP A 123 24.02 11.16 -33.14
C ASP A 123 23.61 10.66 -34.53
N GLY A 124 22.71 11.42 -35.19
CA GLY A 124 22.89 11.64 -36.64
C GLY A 124 21.70 11.40 -37.58
N ASP A 125 21.06 12.52 -37.91
CA ASP A 125 20.67 12.94 -39.27
C ASP A 125 19.43 12.37 -39.98
N LYS A 126 18.86 13.29 -40.76
CA LYS A 126 17.65 13.26 -41.58
C LYS A 126 17.80 12.17 -42.67
N ASP A 127 16.71 11.62 -43.21
CA ASP A 127 16.19 12.12 -44.49
C ASP A 127 14.82 11.55 -44.84
N VAL A 128 14.01 12.42 -45.45
CA VAL A 128 12.71 12.17 -46.04
C VAL A 128 12.86 11.45 -47.39
N TYR A 129 12.17 10.32 -47.59
CA TYR A 129 11.80 9.84 -48.92
C TYR A 129 10.37 9.28 -48.98
N HIS A 130 9.50 10.01 -49.70
CA HIS A 130 8.26 9.49 -50.27
C HIS A 130 8.58 8.62 -51.48
N LYS A 131 8.01 7.41 -51.59
CA LYS A 131 7.72 6.82 -52.91
C LYS A 131 6.51 5.88 -52.89
N LYS A 132 5.56 6.23 -53.75
CA LYS A 132 4.33 5.50 -54.08
C LYS A 132 4.59 4.24 -54.92
N ASN A 133 3.59 3.35 -54.86
CA ASN A 133 3.11 2.37 -55.85
C ASN A 133 3.61 0.92 -55.72
N GLY A 134 2.64 0.03 -55.51
CA GLY A 134 2.75 -1.40 -55.77
C GLY A 134 1.43 -2.12 -55.44
N LYS A 135 0.54 -2.26 -56.42
CA LYS A 135 -0.62 -3.15 -56.32
C LYS A 135 -0.12 -4.59 -56.34
N GLU A 136 -0.55 -5.44 -55.42
CA GLU A 136 -0.62 -6.87 -55.70
C GLU A 136 -1.84 -7.52 -55.03
N VAL A 137 -2.48 -8.33 -55.85
CA VAL A 137 -3.78 -8.94 -55.73
C VAL A 137 -3.60 -10.30 -55.07
N TYR A 138 -4.15 -10.52 -53.88
CA TYR A 138 -4.35 -11.88 -53.38
C TYR A 138 -5.75 -12.37 -53.73
N ARG A 139 -5.78 -13.08 -54.85
CA ARG A 139 -6.83 -13.98 -55.30
C ARG A 139 -6.81 -15.24 -54.43
N ARG A 140 -8.02 -15.76 -54.14
CA ARG A 140 -8.37 -17.16 -53.82
C ARG A 140 -8.01 -17.62 -52.41
N ARG A 141 -8.73 -18.52 -51.74
CA ARG A 141 -9.98 -19.29 -51.96
C ARG A 141 -10.00 -20.26 -50.78
N TRP A 142 -11.09 -20.37 -50.02
CA TRP A 142 -11.53 -21.62 -49.36
C TRP A 142 -13.04 -21.41 -49.09
N LEU A 143 -13.85 -21.89 -50.04
CA LEU A 143 -14.80 -23.03 -49.91
C LEU A 143 -16.08 -22.64 -49.17
#